data_AF-A0AA35U0D8-F1
#
_entry.id   AF-A0AA35U0D8-F1
#
_cell.length_a   1.000
_cell.length_b   1.000
_cell.length_c   1.000
_cell.angle_alpha   90.00
_cell.angle_beta   90.00
_cell.angle_gamma   90.00
#
_symmetry.space_group_name_H-M   'P 1'
#
loop_
_entity.id
_entity.type
_entity.pdbx_description
1 polymer ?
#
loop_
_entity_poly.entity_id
_entity_poly.type
_entity_poly.pdbx_seq_one_letter_code
_entity_poly.pdbx_strand_id
1 'polypeptide(L)'
;MAGLDQAPAPARITLVLGGARSGKSTHAEALLDDHAGPRLYIATAQARDDEMAARIAAHRARRGPGWRTVEAPLALAETLEAESRAGSALLVDCLTLWLSNLMEAGRDIAAEIERLVACLGRLEGRRCWSRTSRERVVSEPRIASLVPSATEIVAALGLAGSIVARSHECDWPPEVARAPACTRARIDTTLPSGAIHEEVGQLLSAALSLYDLDTEILRSARPSHIVTQDQCDVCAVGLNEVEAAAAEFLEAPVEIVSLAPMRLATCGTISRAWARHSASTPRRSATGLRARVDAIAKRAKALAPKRVLTVEWSDPP
;
A
#
# COMPACT_ATOMS: atom_id res chain seq x y z
N MET A 1 27.78 -17.31 21.00
CA MET A 1 28.13 -15.88 20.90
C MET A 1 28.57 -15.57 19.48
N ALA A 2 27.61 -15.16 18.66
CA ALA A 2 27.72 -14.49 17.36
C ALA A 2 26.26 -14.34 16.93
N GLY A 3 25.65 -13.20 16.67
CA GLY A 3 26.02 -11.80 16.67
C GLY A 3 24.76 -11.13 16.13
N LEU A 4 24.24 -10.16 16.86
CA LEU A 4 22.97 -9.47 16.64
C LEU A 4 22.88 -8.81 15.25
N ASP A 5 21.64 -8.67 14.78
CA ASP A 5 21.11 -7.62 13.93
C ASP A 5 21.91 -7.23 12.68
N GLN A 6 21.53 -7.80 11.54
CA GLN A 6 21.63 -7.06 10.28
C GLN A 6 20.23 -6.63 9.88
N ALA A 7 19.96 -5.34 10.02
CA ALA A 7 18.77 -4.70 9.47
C ALA A 7 18.63 -5.09 7.98
N PRO A 8 17.40 -5.37 7.49
CA PRO A 8 17.20 -5.72 6.09
C PRO A 8 17.78 -4.64 5.20
N ALA A 9 18.59 -5.04 4.21
CA ALA A 9 19.15 -4.11 3.24
C ALA A 9 18.00 -3.27 2.65
N PRO A 10 18.05 -1.92 2.74
CA PRO A 10 16.91 -1.09 2.45
C PRO A 10 16.41 -1.32 1.03
N ALA A 11 15.08 -1.29 0.87
CA ALA A 11 14.46 -1.15 -0.44
C ALA A 11 15.12 0.02 -1.18
N ARG A 12 15.21 -0.07 -2.51
CA ARG A 12 15.85 0.99 -3.33
C ARG A 12 15.24 2.37 -3.14
N ILE A 13 13.98 2.42 -2.66
CA ILE A 13 13.24 3.61 -2.28
C ILE A 13 12.42 3.25 -1.03
N THR A 14 12.50 4.06 0.03
CA THR A 14 11.71 3.89 1.26
C THR A 14 10.86 5.14 1.49
N LEU A 15 9.55 4.96 1.67
CA LEU A 15 8.63 6.04 2.05
C LEU A 15 8.41 5.99 3.56
N VAL A 16 8.81 7.05 4.27
CA VAL A 16 8.63 7.17 5.72
C VAL A 16 7.39 8.00 6.02
N LEU A 17 6.42 7.41 6.71
CA LEU A 17 5.14 8.04 7.08
C LEU A 17 5.07 8.30 8.59
N GLY A 18 4.18 9.21 9.01
CA GLY A 18 3.93 9.50 10.42
C GLY A 18 3.39 10.91 10.66
N GLY A 19 2.89 11.19 11.86
CA GLY A 19 2.37 12.50 12.27
C GLY A 19 3.46 13.53 12.61
N ALA A 20 3.12 14.82 12.69
CA ALA A 20 4.08 15.86 13.08
C ALA A 20 4.79 15.51 14.40
N ARG A 21 6.11 15.78 14.48
CA ARG A 21 6.96 15.48 15.66
C ARG A 21 7.06 14.01 16.10
N SER A 22 6.56 13.05 15.33
CA SER A 22 6.64 11.61 15.66
C SER A 22 8.03 10.95 15.49
N GLY A 23 9.09 11.73 15.26
CA GLY A 23 10.46 11.19 15.05
C GLY A 23 10.77 10.68 13.64
N LYS A 24 9.87 10.84 12.65
CA LYS A 24 10.05 10.38 11.25
C LYS A 24 11.41 10.75 10.64
N SER A 25 11.81 12.01 10.77
CA SER A 25 13.05 12.51 10.15
C SER A 25 14.27 11.86 10.80
N THR A 26 14.25 11.66 12.12
CA THR A 26 15.30 10.92 12.84
C THR A 26 15.37 9.47 12.37
N HIS A 27 14.21 8.82 12.22
CA HIS A 27 14.16 7.44 11.71
C HIS A 27 14.65 7.34 10.26
N ALA A 28 14.25 8.28 9.39
CA ALA A 28 14.68 8.32 7.99
C ALA A 28 16.20 8.57 7.85
N GLU A 29 16.77 9.42 8.71
CA GLU A 29 18.22 9.64 8.80
C GLU A 29 18.94 8.35 9.26
N ALA A 30 18.41 7.68 10.30
CA ALA A 30 19.01 6.46 10.87
C ALA A 30 19.07 5.29 9.87
N LEU A 31 18.11 5.19 8.94
CA LEU A 31 18.15 4.21 7.86
C LEU A 31 19.38 4.36 6.94
N LEU A 32 20.05 5.50 6.99
CA LEU A 32 21.22 5.84 6.17
C LEU A 32 22.50 6.01 7.00
N ASP A 33 22.50 5.65 8.28
CA ASP A 33 23.68 5.80 9.15
C ASP A 33 24.83 4.88 8.71
N ASP A 34 24.52 3.65 8.33
CA ASP A 34 25.50 2.65 7.86
C ASP A 34 25.83 2.78 6.36
N HIS A 35 25.27 3.79 5.67
CA HIS A 35 25.55 3.99 4.24
C HIS A 35 26.96 4.57 4.04
N ALA A 36 27.87 3.76 3.48
CA ALA A 36 29.27 4.12 3.28
C ALA A 36 29.50 5.20 2.18
N GLY A 37 28.50 5.49 1.36
CA GLY A 37 28.61 6.44 0.25
C GLY A 37 28.15 7.87 0.59
N PRO A 38 28.20 8.80 -0.38
CA PRO A 38 27.72 10.16 -0.19
C PRO A 38 26.23 10.20 0.17
N ARG A 39 25.87 10.96 1.21
CA ARG A 39 24.49 11.16 1.64
C ARG A 39 24.02 12.55 1.26
N LEU A 40 22.90 12.62 0.56
CA LEU A 40 22.30 13.86 0.08
C LEU A 40 20.94 14.07 0.71
N TYR A 41 20.73 15.23 1.30
CA TYR A 41 19.47 15.68 1.82
C TYR A 41 18.84 16.68 0.83
N ILE A 42 17.65 16.37 0.34
CA ILE A 42 16.88 17.22 -0.55
C ILE A 42 15.80 17.90 0.29
N ALA A 43 16.03 19.18 0.58
CA ALA A 43 15.10 20.02 1.34
C ALA A 43 14.06 20.61 0.38
N THR A 44 12.79 20.37 0.66
CA THR A 44 11.67 20.98 -0.08
C THR A 44 11.08 22.17 0.66
N ALA A 45 11.39 22.32 1.95
CA ALA A 45 11.00 23.47 2.75
C ALA A 45 11.68 24.76 2.25
N GLN A 46 10.96 25.89 2.31
CA GLN A 46 11.51 27.22 2.11
C GLN A 46 11.54 27.96 3.45
N ALA A 47 12.67 28.60 3.78
CA ALA A 47 12.77 29.47 4.95
C ALA A 47 12.07 30.80 4.64
N ARG A 48 10.77 30.89 4.94
CA ARG A 48 9.97 32.11 4.69
C ARG A 48 9.78 32.98 5.92
N ASP A 49 10.14 32.46 7.09
CA ASP A 49 10.15 33.14 8.36
C ASP A 49 11.38 32.71 9.20
N ASP A 50 11.69 33.51 10.22
CA ASP A 50 12.86 33.30 11.08
C ASP A 50 12.77 32.02 11.92
N GLU A 51 11.55 31.54 12.23
CA GLU A 51 11.33 30.29 12.94
C GLU A 51 11.73 29.08 12.07
N MET A 52 11.28 29.05 10.83
CA MET A 52 11.61 28.04 9.84
C MET A 52 13.10 28.08 9.49
N ALA A 53 13.69 29.29 9.39
CA ALA A 53 15.13 29.46 9.19
C ALA A 53 15.94 28.85 10.36
N ALA A 54 15.56 29.14 11.61
CA ALA A 54 16.20 28.57 12.79
C ALA A 54 16.05 27.03 12.84
N ARG A 55 14.88 26.51 12.46
CA ARG A 55 14.61 25.06 12.41
C ARG A 55 15.42 24.34 11.34
N ILE A 56 15.57 24.95 10.16
CA ILE A 56 16.42 24.44 9.08
C ILE A 56 17.89 24.44 9.53
N ALA A 57 18.35 25.52 10.19
CA ALA A 57 19.71 25.60 10.72
C ALA A 57 19.98 24.50 11.76
N ALA A 58 19.06 24.29 12.71
CA ALA A 58 19.17 23.21 13.68
C ALA A 58 19.19 21.82 13.02
N HIS A 59 18.36 21.58 12.01
CA HIS A 59 18.35 20.32 11.26
C HIS A 59 19.65 20.09 10.47
N ARG A 60 20.24 21.13 9.87
CA ARG A 60 21.54 21.05 9.18
C ARG A 60 22.67 20.75 10.16
N ALA A 61 22.70 21.42 11.31
CA ALA A 61 23.73 21.24 12.32
C ALA A 61 23.72 19.82 12.92
N ARG A 62 22.53 19.24 13.12
CA ARG A 62 22.36 17.90 13.71
C ARG A 62 22.94 16.76 12.85
N ARG A 63 22.89 16.86 11.52
CA ARG A 63 23.21 15.75 10.60
C ARG A 63 24.71 15.42 10.50
N GLY A 64 25.58 16.35 10.88
CA GLY A 64 27.03 16.15 10.84
C GLY A 64 27.67 16.21 9.43
N PRO A 65 28.99 16.00 9.32
CA PRO A 65 29.79 16.33 8.13
C PRO A 65 29.61 15.38 6.92
N GLY A 66 28.79 14.33 7.05
CA GLY A 66 28.56 13.33 6.00
C GLY A 66 27.42 13.66 5.03
N TRP A 67 26.71 14.77 5.25
CA TRP A 67 25.52 15.14 4.49
C TRP A 67 25.74 16.39 3.65
N ARG A 68 25.48 16.29 2.35
CA ARG A 68 25.27 17.48 1.51
C ARG A 68 23.79 17.81 1.48
N THR A 69 23.42 19.09 1.46
CA THR A 69 22.02 19.53 1.34
C THR A 69 21.82 20.23 -0.01
N VAL A 70 20.72 19.93 -0.69
CA VAL A 70 20.25 20.61 -1.89
C VAL A 70 18.80 21.05 -1.66
N GLU A 71 18.47 22.27 -2.06
CA GLU A 71 17.11 22.80 -1.95
C GLU A 71 16.35 22.58 -3.26
N ALA A 72 15.19 21.94 -3.18
CA ALA A 72 14.34 21.61 -4.32
C ALA A 72 12.85 21.84 -3.97
N PRO A 73 12.42 23.09 -3.75
CA PRO A 73 11.07 23.38 -3.30
C PRO A 73 9.99 23.06 -4.35
N LEU A 74 10.35 23.06 -5.64
CA LEU A 74 9.43 22.80 -6.76
C LEU A 74 9.96 21.68 -7.67
N ALA A 75 11.21 21.80 -8.14
CA ALA A 75 11.83 20.90 -9.12
C ALA A 75 12.40 19.60 -8.50
N LEU A 76 11.59 18.90 -7.70
CA LEU A 76 12.03 17.74 -6.94
C LEU A 76 12.49 16.57 -7.84
N ALA A 77 11.71 16.25 -8.89
CA ALA A 77 12.05 15.15 -9.80
C ALA A 77 13.37 15.41 -10.55
N GLU A 78 13.57 16.62 -11.07
CA GLU A 78 14.79 17.02 -11.78
C GLU A 78 16.01 16.97 -10.86
N THR A 79 15.85 17.42 -9.62
CA THR A 79 16.91 17.38 -8.60
C THR A 79 17.30 15.94 -8.28
N LEU A 80 16.31 15.05 -8.11
CA LEU A 80 16.57 13.62 -7.88
C LEU A 80 17.33 12.98 -9.05
N GLU A 81 17.01 13.34 -10.29
CA GLU A 81 17.73 12.81 -11.46
C GLU A 81 19.16 13.34 -11.58
N ALA A 82 19.35 14.64 -11.37
CA ALA A 82 20.65 15.29 -11.45
C ALA A 82 21.61 14.78 -10.36
N GLU A 83 21.06 14.43 -9.20
CA GLU A 83 21.85 14.09 -8.03
C GLU A 83 21.98 12.59 -7.76
N SER A 84 21.15 11.76 -8.38
CA SER A 84 21.29 10.32 -8.31
C SER A 84 22.58 9.87 -8.99
N ARG A 85 23.54 9.42 -8.16
CA ARG A 85 24.79 8.81 -8.61
C ARG A 85 24.89 7.38 -8.11
N ALA A 86 25.70 6.56 -8.78
CA ALA A 86 25.97 5.22 -8.29
C ALA A 86 26.60 5.30 -6.88
N GLY A 87 25.99 4.62 -5.90
CA GLY A 87 26.47 4.59 -4.52
C GLY A 87 26.10 5.79 -3.65
N SER A 88 25.34 6.78 -4.14
CA SER A 88 24.81 7.86 -3.29
C SER A 88 23.48 7.47 -2.64
N ALA A 89 23.26 7.87 -1.38
CA ALA A 89 21.96 7.83 -0.72
C ALA A 89 21.30 9.21 -0.78
N LEU A 90 20.00 9.25 -1.08
CA LEU A 90 19.22 10.48 -1.18
C LEU A 90 18.05 10.41 -0.18
N LEU A 91 17.86 11.47 0.59
CA LEU A 91 16.75 11.63 1.54
C LEU A 91 15.98 12.91 1.21
N VAL A 92 14.66 12.80 1.02
CA VAL A 92 13.79 13.95 0.71
C VAL A 92 12.99 14.32 1.96
N ASP A 93 12.96 15.61 2.31
CA ASP A 93 12.20 16.12 3.46
C ASP A 93 11.49 17.45 3.11
N CYS A 94 10.16 17.55 3.12
CA CYS A 94 9.17 16.46 3.06
C CYS A 94 8.20 16.68 1.89
N LEU A 95 7.61 15.59 1.39
CA LEU A 95 6.65 15.65 0.28
C LEU A 95 5.44 16.54 0.57
N THR A 96 5.03 16.68 1.83
CA THR A 96 3.94 17.58 2.23
C THR A 96 4.26 19.05 1.96
N LEU A 97 5.48 19.48 2.27
CA LEU A 97 5.92 20.86 1.98
C LEU A 97 6.13 21.07 0.49
N TRP A 98 6.66 20.08 -0.22
CA TRP A 98 6.73 20.13 -1.68
C TRP A 98 5.35 20.33 -2.33
N LEU A 99 4.35 19.54 -1.94
CA LEU A 99 2.97 19.70 -2.44
C LEU A 99 2.41 21.10 -2.11
N SER A 100 2.68 21.60 -0.90
CA SER A 100 2.26 22.95 -0.50
C SER A 100 2.89 24.04 -1.38
N ASN A 101 4.18 23.92 -1.69
CA ASN A 101 4.86 24.84 -2.60
C ASN A 101 4.30 24.77 -4.02
N LEU A 102 3.95 23.58 -4.52
CA LEU A 102 3.33 23.41 -5.84
C LEU A 102 1.96 24.08 -5.92
N MET A 103 1.13 23.93 -4.87
CA MET A 103 -0.18 24.57 -4.77
C MET A 103 -0.05 26.09 -4.86
N GLU A 104 0.85 26.67 -4.08
CA GLU A 104 1.07 28.11 -4.07
C GLU A 104 1.66 28.65 -5.37
N ALA A 105 2.57 27.88 -5.99
CA ALA A 105 3.14 28.24 -7.28
C ALA A 105 2.17 28.02 -8.47
N GLY A 106 0.93 27.59 -8.20
CA GLY A 106 -0.09 27.34 -9.24
C GLY A 106 0.31 26.26 -10.25
N ARG A 107 1.14 25.29 -9.84
CA ARG A 107 1.60 24.19 -10.70
C ARG A 107 0.53 23.12 -10.82
N ASP A 108 0.53 22.41 -11.95
CA ASP A 108 -0.28 21.19 -12.11
C ASP A 108 0.28 20.07 -11.22
N ILE A 109 -0.36 19.88 -10.07
CA ILE A 109 0.05 18.91 -9.05
C ILE A 109 0.02 17.48 -9.61
N ALA A 110 -0.97 17.14 -10.43
CA ALA A 110 -1.09 15.79 -10.98
C ALA A 110 0.08 15.49 -11.91
N ALA A 111 0.42 16.43 -12.81
CA ALA A 111 1.56 16.31 -13.70
C ALA A 111 2.91 16.24 -12.94
N GLU A 112 3.07 17.00 -11.85
CA GLU A 112 4.28 16.93 -11.01
C GLU A 112 4.41 15.60 -10.26
N ILE A 113 3.31 15.05 -9.74
CA ILE A 113 3.30 13.72 -9.13
C ILE A 113 3.68 12.65 -10.17
N GLU A 114 3.12 12.72 -11.38
CA GLU A 114 3.46 11.80 -12.46
C GLU A 114 4.95 11.88 -12.83
N ARG A 115 5.52 13.09 -12.92
CA ARG A 115 6.96 13.30 -13.13
C ARG A 115 7.80 12.67 -12.03
N LEU A 116 7.44 12.89 -10.77
CA LEU A 116 8.14 12.32 -9.61
C LEU A 116 8.10 10.79 -9.65
N VAL A 117 6.93 10.19 -9.86
CA VAL A 117 6.78 8.73 -9.96
C VAL A 117 7.62 8.15 -11.11
N ALA A 118 7.59 8.79 -12.28
CA ALA A 118 8.40 8.36 -13.42
C ALA A 118 9.92 8.45 -13.15
N CYS A 119 10.36 9.52 -12.48
CA CYS A 119 11.75 9.69 -12.03
C CYS A 119 12.15 8.54 -11.09
N LEU A 120 11.37 8.30 -10.03
CA LEU A 120 11.64 7.24 -9.06
C LEU A 120 11.77 5.86 -9.73
N GLY A 121 10.89 5.54 -10.68
CA GLY A 121 10.98 4.29 -11.47
C GLY A 121 12.27 4.17 -12.31
N ARG A 122 12.84 5.29 -12.79
CA ARG A 122 14.14 5.29 -13.50
C ARG A 122 15.32 5.10 -12.54
N LEU A 123 15.24 5.65 -11.33
CA LEU A 123 16.28 5.49 -10.31
C LEU A 123 16.40 4.03 -9.85
N GLU A 124 15.29 3.30 -9.79
CA GLU A 124 15.29 1.85 -9.59
C GLU A 124 15.92 1.07 -10.77
N GLY A 125 15.98 1.64 -11.98
CA GLY A 125 16.55 0.99 -13.16
C GLY A 125 18.08 1.07 -13.29
N ARG A 126 18.75 2.06 -12.69
CA ARG A 126 20.20 2.28 -12.83
C ARG A 126 20.99 1.34 -11.89
N ARG A 127 21.52 0.22 -12.40
CA ARG A 127 22.48 -0.64 -11.68
C ARG A 127 23.91 -0.34 -12.16
N CYS A 128 24.77 0.09 -11.23
CA CYS A 128 26.21 -0.13 -11.36
C CYS A 128 26.49 -1.59 -11.00
N TRP A 129 27.13 -2.31 -11.91
CA TRP A 129 27.47 -3.72 -11.77
C TRP A 129 28.94 -3.83 -11.36
N SER A 130 29.23 -4.61 -10.32
CA SER A 130 30.44 -5.42 -10.29
C SER A 130 30.05 -6.81 -9.80
N ARG A 131 30.60 -7.81 -10.51
CA ARG A 131 30.33 -9.26 -10.40
C ARG A 131 30.44 -9.70 -8.94
N THR A 132 29.55 -10.52 -8.41
CA THR A 132 29.60 -11.98 -8.58
C THR A 132 28.27 -12.58 -8.08
N SER A 133 27.69 -13.45 -8.91
CA SER A 133 26.66 -14.48 -8.59
C SER A 133 25.72 -14.25 -7.39
N ARG A 134 24.48 -13.85 -7.67
CA ARG A 134 23.28 -14.55 -7.20
C ARG A 134 22.09 -13.96 -7.94
N GLU A 135 21.46 -14.81 -8.73
CA GLU A 135 20.09 -14.65 -9.21
C GLU A 135 19.25 -14.12 -8.04
N ARG A 136 18.74 -12.89 -8.15
CA ARG A 136 17.97 -12.26 -7.08
C ARG A 136 16.62 -12.97 -7.06
N VAL A 137 16.53 -14.06 -6.29
CA VAL A 137 15.26 -14.69 -5.92
C VAL A 137 14.46 -13.63 -5.17
N VAL A 138 13.55 -12.95 -5.87
CA VAL A 138 12.43 -12.28 -5.22
C VAL A 138 11.53 -13.42 -4.79
N SER A 139 11.48 -13.72 -3.49
CA SER A 139 10.55 -14.72 -2.98
C SER A 139 9.13 -14.32 -3.38
N GLU A 140 8.38 -15.25 -3.98
CA GLU A 140 6.97 -15.00 -4.30
C GLU A 140 6.21 -14.55 -3.05
N PRO A 141 5.25 -13.60 -3.18
CA PRO A 141 4.50 -13.12 -2.04
C PRO A 141 3.73 -14.26 -1.38
N ARG A 142 3.59 -14.18 -0.05
CA ARG A 142 2.68 -15.00 0.76
C ARG A 142 1.51 -14.11 1.18
N ILE A 143 0.31 -14.42 0.70
CA ILE A 143 -0.85 -13.53 0.74
C ILE A 143 -1.93 -14.12 1.65
N ALA A 144 -2.36 -13.36 2.65
CA ALA A 144 -3.64 -13.60 3.32
C ALA A 144 -4.70 -12.71 2.68
N SER A 145 -5.78 -13.26 2.14
CA SER A 145 -6.82 -12.49 1.45
C SER A 145 -8.15 -12.57 2.18
N LEU A 146 -8.57 -11.46 2.80
CA LEU A 146 -9.73 -11.40 3.70
C LEU A 146 -11.00 -10.85 3.03
N VAL A 147 -10.96 -10.59 1.72
CA VAL A 147 -12.08 -10.03 0.95
C VAL A 147 -12.31 -10.88 -0.30
N PRO A 148 -13.53 -11.41 -0.53
CA PRO A 148 -13.82 -12.28 -1.68
C PRO A 148 -13.41 -11.68 -3.03
N SER A 149 -13.83 -10.44 -3.31
CA SER A 149 -13.47 -9.75 -4.55
C SER A 149 -11.97 -9.54 -4.71
N ALA A 150 -11.24 -9.35 -3.61
CA ALA A 150 -9.79 -9.19 -3.66
C ALA A 150 -9.09 -10.52 -3.98
N THR A 151 -9.59 -11.62 -3.41
CA THR A 151 -9.13 -12.99 -3.71
C THR A 151 -9.25 -13.30 -5.18
N GLU A 152 -10.40 -13.00 -5.79
CA GLU A 152 -10.62 -13.20 -7.23
C GLU A 152 -9.64 -12.38 -8.08
N ILE A 153 -9.37 -11.14 -7.67
CA ILE A 153 -8.44 -10.27 -8.39
C ILE A 153 -7.00 -10.78 -8.25
N VAL A 154 -6.58 -11.20 -7.06
CA VAL A 154 -5.27 -11.83 -6.82
C VAL A 154 -5.11 -13.09 -7.69
N ALA A 155 -6.15 -13.93 -7.75
CA ALA A 155 -6.15 -15.11 -8.60
C ALA A 155 -6.07 -14.76 -10.10
N ALA A 156 -6.85 -13.76 -10.56
CA ALA A 156 -6.80 -13.28 -11.93
C ALA A 156 -5.44 -12.65 -12.33
N LEU A 157 -4.66 -12.22 -11.34
CA LEU A 157 -3.26 -11.78 -11.51
C LEU A 157 -2.25 -12.93 -11.53
N GLY A 158 -2.71 -14.19 -11.52
CA GLY A 158 -1.84 -15.38 -11.53
C GLY A 158 -1.21 -15.68 -10.17
N LEU A 159 -1.69 -15.04 -9.10
CA LEU A 159 -1.13 -15.16 -7.74
C LEU A 159 -2.00 -16.05 -6.84
N ALA A 160 -2.89 -16.87 -7.39
CA ALA A 160 -3.62 -17.87 -6.61
C ALA A 160 -2.65 -18.84 -5.88
N GLY A 161 -1.50 -19.13 -6.53
CA GLY A 161 -0.30 -19.78 -5.97
C GLY A 161 0.12 -19.27 -4.59
N SER A 162 0.04 -17.95 -4.45
CA SER A 162 0.60 -17.18 -3.35
C SER A 162 -0.33 -17.02 -2.16
N ILE A 163 -1.60 -17.45 -2.26
CA ILE A 163 -2.57 -17.33 -1.17
C ILE A 163 -2.30 -18.42 -0.13
N VAL A 164 -1.92 -17.99 1.08
CA VAL A 164 -1.55 -18.84 2.21
C VAL A 164 -2.59 -18.86 3.32
N ALA A 165 -3.52 -17.91 3.33
CA ALA A 165 -4.67 -17.84 4.22
C ALA A 165 -5.79 -17.03 3.55
N ARG A 166 -7.04 -17.27 3.94
CA ARG A 166 -8.20 -16.62 3.29
C ARG A 166 -9.34 -16.33 4.26
N SER A 167 -10.28 -15.45 3.88
CA SER A 167 -11.59 -15.42 4.52
C SER A 167 -12.37 -16.71 4.24
N HIS A 168 -13.31 -17.08 5.12
CA HIS A 168 -14.19 -18.24 4.92
C HIS A 168 -15.03 -18.11 3.65
N GLU A 169 -15.40 -16.88 3.27
CA GLU A 169 -16.15 -16.57 2.04
C GLU A 169 -15.29 -16.55 0.77
N CYS A 170 -13.96 -16.60 0.88
CA CYS A 170 -13.05 -16.53 -0.26
C CYS A 170 -12.88 -17.92 -0.91
N ASP A 171 -13.89 -18.45 -1.59
CA ASP A 171 -13.89 -19.82 -2.13
C ASP A 171 -13.62 -19.93 -3.64
N TRP A 172 -13.50 -18.79 -4.33
CA TRP A 172 -13.30 -18.70 -5.78
C TRP A 172 -12.00 -17.98 -6.19
N PRO A 173 -11.27 -18.48 -7.22
CA PRO A 173 -11.46 -19.74 -7.93
C PRO A 173 -11.17 -20.98 -7.05
N PRO A 174 -11.66 -22.19 -7.39
CA PRO A 174 -11.65 -23.34 -6.47
C PRO A 174 -10.26 -23.72 -5.93
N GLU A 175 -9.21 -23.41 -6.68
CA GLU A 175 -7.82 -23.60 -6.27
C GLU A 175 -7.40 -22.78 -5.03
N VAL A 176 -8.07 -21.66 -4.71
CA VAL A 176 -7.77 -20.90 -3.49
C VAL A 176 -8.31 -21.58 -2.23
N ALA A 177 -9.26 -22.52 -2.36
CA ALA A 177 -9.82 -23.25 -1.23
C ALA A 177 -8.79 -24.13 -0.50
N ARG A 178 -7.61 -24.39 -1.11
CA ARG A 178 -6.47 -25.05 -0.47
C ARG A 178 -5.87 -24.26 0.69
N ALA A 179 -6.04 -22.94 0.69
CA ALA A 179 -5.59 -22.09 1.77
C ALA A 179 -6.58 -22.16 2.94
N PRO A 180 -6.12 -22.26 4.19
CA PRO A 180 -6.99 -22.32 5.35
C PRO A 180 -7.79 -21.03 5.50
N ALA A 181 -9.06 -21.16 5.89
CA ALA A 181 -9.90 -20.04 6.27
C ALA A 181 -9.47 -19.54 7.66
N CYS A 182 -9.06 -18.27 7.75
CA CYS A 182 -8.65 -17.60 8.99
C CYS A 182 -9.72 -16.66 9.52
N THR A 183 -10.96 -16.76 9.04
CA THR A 183 -12.08 -15.99 9.56
C THR A 183 -13.32 -16.87 9.71
N ARG A 184 -14.26 -16.45 10.54
CA ARG A 184 -15.55 -17.11 10.72
C ARG A 184 -16.64 -16.08 11.01
N ALA A 185 -17.84 -16.26 10.48
CA ALA A 185 -18.99 -15.44 10.86
C ALA A 185 -19.36 -15.65 12.34
N ARG A 186 -19.63 -14.56 13.06
CA ARG A 186 -20.22 -14.59 14.40
C ARG A 186 -21.73 -14.71 14.38
N ILE A 187 -22.34 -14.31 13.26
CA ILE A 187 -23.78 -14.39 13.00
C ILE A 187 -24.18 -15.76 12.44
N ASP A 188 -25.39 -16.20 12.72
CA ASP A 188 -25.96 -17.39 12.10
C ASP A 188 -26.56 -17.04 10.73
N THR A 189 -25.78 -17.29 9.69
CA THR A 189 -26.20 -17.02 8.30
C THR A 189 -27.30 -17.96 7.78
N THR A 190 -27.78 -18.92 8.60
CA THR A 190 -28.89 -19.81 8.24
C THR A 190 -30.26 -19.28 8.65
N LEU A 191 -30.31 -18.19 9.42
CA LEU A 191 -31.54 -17.54 9.85
C LEU A 191 -32.26 -16.78 8.71
N PRO A 192 -33.57 -16.49 8.85
CA PRO A 192 -34.26 -15.55 7.97
C PRO A 192 -33.59 -14.17 7.98
N SER A 193 -33.66 -13.48 6.84
CA SER A 193 -32.99 -12.19 6.62
C SER A 193 -33.32 -11.11 7.67
N GLY A 194 -34.56 -11.05 8.15
CA GLY A 194 -34.98 -10.14 9.23
C GLY A 194 -34.29 -10.45 10.56
N ALA A 195 -34.16 -11.72 10.92
CA ALA A 195 -33.45 -12.15 12.13
C ALA A 195 -31.94 -11.92 12.02
N ILE A 196 -31.35 -12.15 10.83
CA ILE A 196 -29.96 -11.78 10.55
C ILE A 196 -29.77 -10.27 10.73
N HIS A 197 -30.70 -9.44 10.23
CA HIS A 197 -30.62 -8.00 10.36
C HIS A 197 -30.64 -7.54 11.82
N GLU A 198 -31.51 -8.12 12.64
CA GLU A 198 -31.57 -7.86 14.08
C GLU A 198 -30.25 -8.24 14.79
N GLU A 199 -29.70 -9.41 14.49
CA GLU A 199 -28.45 -9.90 15.07
C GLU A 199 -27.25 -9.03 14.68
N VAL A 200 -27.14 -8.69 13.39
CA VAL A 200 -26.13 -7.74 12.88
C VAL A 200 -26.26 -6.38 13.58
N GLY A 201 -27.48 -5.86 13.72
CA GLY A 201 -27.74 -4.60 14.40
C GLY A 201 -27.30 -4.62 15.87
N GLN A 202 -27.54 -5.73 16.58
CA GLN A 202 -27.11 -5.91 17.96
C GLN A 202 -25.58 -5.91 18.08
N LEU A 203 -24.88 -6.68 17.24
CA LEU A 203 -23.42 -6.76 17.26
C LEU A 203 -22.76 -5.42 16.94
N LEU A 204 -23.23 -4.73 15.91
CA LEU A 204 -22.73 -3.40 15.55
C LEU A 204 -22.97 -2.37 16.66
N SER A 205 -24.15 -2.40 17.30
CA SER A 205 -24.48 -1.49 18.41
C SER A 205 -23.59 -1.70 19.65
N ALA A 206 -23.12 -2.94 19.85
CA ALA A 206 -22.18 -3.32 20.89
C ALA A 206 -20.70 -3.08 20.49
N ALA A 207 -20.44 -2.49 19.31
CA ALA A 207 -19.11 -2.32 18.74
C ALA A 207 -18.32 -3.64 18.61
N LEU A 208 -19.04 -4.76 18.43
CA LEU A 208 -18.45 -6.07 18.17
C LEU A 208 -18.37 -6.29 16.65
N SER A 209 -17.26 -6.83 16.19
CA SER A 209 -17.11 -7.27 14.80
C SER A 209 -18.04 -8.43 14.47
N LEU A 210 -18.53 -8.47 13.24
CA LEU A 210 -19.37 -9.56 12.72
C LEU A 210 -18.57 -10.82 12.39
N TYR A 211 -17.25 -10.71 12.36
CA TYR A 211 -16.35 -11.79 11.98
C TYR A 211 -15.28 -11.99 13.04
N ASP A 212 -14.98 -13.25 13.32
CA ASP A 212 -13.77 -13.62 14.06
C ASP A 212 -12.58 -13.70 13.11
N LEU A 213 -11.43 -13.22 13.56
CA LEU A 213 -10.14 -13.42 12.92
C LEU A 213 -9.33 -14.46 13.72
N ASP A 214 -9.03 -15.59 13.09
CA ASP A 214 -8.16 -16.62 13.66
C ASP A 214 -6.69 -16.23 13.49
N THR A 215 -6.11 -15.70 14.57
CA THR A 215 -4.73 -15.24 14.61
C THR A 215 -3.72 -16.37 14.61
N GLU A 216 -4.10 -17.59 15.00
CA GLU A 216 -3.21 -18.75 14.98
C GLU A 216 -2.99 -19.25 13.55
N ILE A 217 -4.07 -19.33 12.76
CA ILE A 217 -3.99 -19.65 11.33
C ILE A 217 -3.17 -18.58 10.60
N LEU A 218 -3.44 -17.30 10.85
CA LEU A 218 -2.65 -16.20 10.25
C LEU A 218 -1.18 -16.26 10.62
N ARG A 219 -0.85 -16.47 11.90
CA ARG A 219 0.53 -16.57 12.37
C ARG A 219 1.26 -17.76 11.73
N SER A 220 0.60 -18.92 11.67
CA SER A 220 1.13 -20.14 11.08
C SER A 220 1.33 -20.01 9.56
N ALA A 221 0.43 -19.29 8.89
CA ALA A 221 0.52 -19.01 7.46
C ALA A 221 1.68 -18.08 7.09
N ARG A 222 2.21 -17.30 8.04
CA ARG A 222 3.31 -16.34 7.84
C ARG A 222 3.11 -15.49 6.58
N PRO A 223 2.01 -14.72 6.49
CA PRO A 223 1.78 -13.86 5.35
C PRO A 223 2.84 -12.75 5.31
N SER A 224 3.28 -12.42 4.10
CA SER A 224 4.03 -11.19 3.83
C SER A 224 3.09 -10.01 3.55
N HIS A 225 1.85 -10.31 3.15
CA HIS A 225 0.84 -9.33 2.80
C HIS A 225 -0.52 -9.79 3.32
N ILE A 226 -1.32 -8.87 3.85
CA ILE A 226 -2.74 -9.09 4.17
C ILE A 226 -3.57 -8.14 3.31
N VAL A 227 -4.51 -8.69 2.54
CA VAL A 227 -5.45 -7.88 1.75
C VAL A 227 -6.77 -7.79 2.48
N THR A 228 -7.18 -6.56 2.77
CA THR A 228 -8.43 -6.25 3.47
C THR A 228 -9.15 -5.05 2.82
N GLN A 229 -10.27 -4.61 3.40
CA GLN A 229 -10.99 -3.42 2.98
C GLN A 229 -11.16 -2.42 4.14
N ASP A 230 -11.46 -1.17 3.78
CA ASP A 230 -11.76 -0.05 4.70
C ASP A 230 -13.10 0.62 4.35
N GLN A 231 -14.01 -0.14 3.72
CA GLN A 231 -15.21 0.42 3.11
C GLN A 231 -16.51 -0.06 3.75
N CYS A 232 -16.51 -1.24 4.35
CA CYS A 232 -17.69 -1.85 4.94
C CYS A 232 -17.30 -2.62 6.20
N ASP A 233 -17.74 -2.15 7.36
CA ASP A 233 -17.54 -2.82 8.67
C ASP A 233 -18.39 -4.08 8.82
N VAL A 234 -19.27 -4.33 7.85
CA VAL A 234 -20.23 -5.45 7.85
C VAL A 234 -19.78 -6.59 6.93
N CYS A 235 -19.02 -6.30 5.88
CA CYS A 235 -18.85 -7.22 4.75
C CYS A 235 -17.55 -8.02 4.79
N ALA A 236 -16.62 -7.65 5.67
CA ALA A 236 -15.38 -8.38 5.92
C ALA A 236 -14.82 -7.98 7.30
N VAL A 237 -13.73 -8.64 7.72
CA VAL A 237 -12.95 -8.23 8.90
C VAL A 237 -12.45 -6.79 8.71
N GLY A 238 -12.72 -5.94 9.71
CA GLY A 238 -12.38 -4.52 9.65
C GLY A 238 -10.87 -4.26 9.69
N LEU A 239 -10.45 -3.12 9.12
CA LEU A 239 -9.03 -2.75 9.05
C LEU A 239 -8.34 -2.74 10.42
N ASN A 240 -8.99 -2.18 11.44
CA ASN A 240 -8.44 -2.08 12.80
C ASN A 240 -8.12 -3.45 13.41
N GLU A 241 -8.96 -4.47 13.16
CA GLU A 241 -8.73 -5.83 13.69
C GLU A 241 -7.56 -6.50 12.98
N VAL A 242 -7.43 -6.26 11.68
CA VAL A 242 -6.29 -6.74 10.88
C VAL A 242 -4.99 -6.08 11.34
N GLU A 243 -5.01 -4.77 11.58
CA GLU A 243 -3.84 -4.03 12.09
C GLU A 243 -3.43 -4.51 13.48
N ALA A 244 -4.39 -4.71 14.38
CA ALA A 244 -4.13 -5.25 15.72
C ALA A 244 -3.53 -6.65 15.66
N ALA A 245 -4.12 -7.56 14.87
CA ALA A 245 -3.62 -8.92 14.72
C ALA A 245 -2.23 -8.98 14.06
N ALA A 246 -1.96 -8.07 13.12
CA ALA A 246 -0.64 -7.96 12.49
C ALA A 246 0.42 -7.44 13.48
N ALA A 247 0.07 -6.46 14.31
CA ALA A 247 0.97 -5.88 15.30
C ALA A 247 1.29 -6.82 16.47
N GLU A 248 0.34 -7.66 16.88
CA GLU A 248 0.45 -8.49 18.08
C GLU A 248 1.31 -9.75 17.86
N PHE A 249 1.38 -10.28 16.63
CA PHE A 249 1.78 -11.67 16.43
C PHE A 249 2.72 -11.95 15.27
N LEU A 250 2.96 -10.99 14.38
CA LEU A 250 3.80 -11.20 13.21
C LEU A 250 5.19 -10.62 13.52
N GLU A 251 6.14 -11.52 13.80
CA GLU A 251 7.56 -11.18 14.07
C GLU A 251 8.25 -10.51 12.87
N ALA A 252 7.64 -10.59 11.68
CA ALA A 252 8.10 -9.97 10.44
C ALA A 252 7.12 -8.89 9.98
N PRO A 253 7.60 -7.80 9.36
CA PRO A 253 6.74 -6.75 8.82
C PRO A 253 5.80 -7.32 7.75
N VAL A 254 4.50 -7.11 7.94
CA VAL A 254 3.45 -7.51 6.99
C VAL A 254 2.85 -6.28 6.35
N GLU A 255 2.77 -6.28 5.02
CA GLU A 255 2.13 -5.19 4.29
C GLU A 255 0.61 -5.39 4.29
N ILE A 256 -0.11 -4.45 4.91
CA ILE A 256 -1.58 -4.43 4.85
C ILE A 256 -2.00 -3.63 3.61
N VAL A 257 -2.64 -4.33 2.68
CA VAL A 257 -3.21 -3.76 1.46
C VAL A 257 -4.70 -3.52 1.69
N SER A 258 -5.03 -2.29 2.13
CA SER A 258 -6.41 -1.86 2.34
C SER A 258 -7.05 -1.38 1.03
N LEU A 259 -8.27 -1.86 0.76
CA LEU A 259 -9.02 -1.58 -0.47
C LEU A 259 -10.29 -0.78 -0.16
N ALA A 260 -10.51 0.30 -0.92
CA ALA A 260 -11.74 1.10 -0.87
C ALA A 260 -12.17 1.60 -2.27
N PRO A 261 -12.42 0.71 -3.25
CA PRO A 261 -12.80 1.14 -4.60
C PRO A 261 -14.27 1.60 -4.68
N MET A 262 -14.49 2.92 -4.79
CA MET A 262 -15.82 3.50 -5.02
C MET A 262 -16.19 3.67 -6.51
N ARG A 263 -15.28 3.34 -7.42
CA ARG A 263 -15.48 3.51 -8.88
C ARG A 263 -14.78 2.39 -9.64
N LEU A 264 -15.34 1.99 -10.78
CA LEU A 264 -14.72 1.00 -11.68
C LEU A 264 -13.30 1.41 -12.12
N ALA A 265 -13.05 2.71 -12.25
CA ALA A 265 -11.72 3.23 -12.56
C ALA A 265 -10.68 2.90 -11.48
N THR A 266 -11.13 2.71 -10.23
CA THR A 266 -10.32 2.47 -9.04
C THR A 266 -10.04 0.98 -8.80
N CYS A 267 -10.75 0.06 -9.46
CA CYS A 267 -10.52 -1.39 -9.32
C CYS A 267 -9.09 -1.83 -9.73
N GLY A 268 -8.38 -1.03 -10.53
CA GLY A 268 -6.97 -1.25 -10.86
C GLY A 268 -5.99 -1.03 -9.69
N THR A 269 -6.45 -0.55 -8.54
CA THR A 269 -5.60 -0.28 -7.36
C THR A 269 -4.97 -1.57 -6.81
N ILE A 270 -5.69 -2.69 -6.85
CA ILE A 270 -5.13 -4.00 -6.45
C ILE A 270 -3.97 -4.37 -7.37
N SER A 271 -4.17 -4.34 -8.69
CA SER A 271 -3.11 -4.62 -9.65
C SER A 271 -1.89 -3.69 -9.51
N ARG A 272 -2.11 -2.42 -9.14
CA ARG A 272 -1.02 -1.47 -8.86
C ARG A 272 -0.28 -1.77 -7.56
N ALA A 273 -0.98 -2.18 -6.51
CA ALA A 273 -0.37 -2.61 -5.24
C ALA A 273 0.55 -3.82 -5.46
N TRP A 274 0.14 -4.76 -6.31
CA TRP A 274 0.91 -5.97 -6.61
C TRP A 274 1.99 -5.80 -7.69
N ALA A 275 1.90 -4.79 -8.55
CA ALA A 275 2.87 -4.54 -9.61
C ALA A 275 4.32 -4.33 -9.11
N ARG A 276 4.50 -3.99 -7.82
CA ARG A 276 5.81 -3.84 -7.17
C ARG A 276 6.44 -5.17 -6.74
N HIS A 277 5.64 -6.23 -6.60
CA HIS A 277 6.03 -7.47 -5.92
C HIS A 277 6.22 -8.68 -6.84
N SER A 278 5.85 -8.57 -8.12
CA SER A 278 6.10 -9.65 -9.07
C SER A 278 6.43 -9.10 -10.46
N ALA A 279 7.66 -9.34 -10.91
CA ALA A 279 8.12 -9.03 -12.27
C ALA A 279 7.38 -9.84 -13.35
N SER A 280 6.71 -10.93 -12.95
CA SER A 280 5.95 -11.84 -13.80
C SER A 280 4.43 -11.63 -13.74
N THR A 281 3.93 -10.66 -12.95
CA THR A 281 2.48 -10.41 -12.85
C THR A 281 1.94 -10.11 -14.25
N PRO A 282 1.02 -10.92 -14.81
CA PRO A 282 0.52 -10.70 -16.15
C PRO A 282 -0.23 -9.37 -16.20
N ARG A 283 0.42 -8.32 -16.73
CA ARG A 283 -0.25 -7.07 -17.15
C ARG A 283 -1.46 -7.32 -18.09
N ARG A 284 -1.55 -8.53 -18.66
CA ARG A 284 -2.62 -8.99 -19.56
C ARG A 284 -4.01 -8.96 -18.91
N SER A 285 -4.17 -9.37 -17.66
CA SER A 285 -5.51 -9.49 -17.02
C SER A 285 -6.16 -8.12 -16.75
N ALA A 286 -5.39 -7.16 -16.23
CA ALA A 286 -5.87 -5.80 -15.98
C ALA A 286 -6.20 -5.04 -17.26
N THR A 287 -5.42 -5.26 -18.34
CA THR A 287 -5.65 -4.63 -19.65
C THR A 287 -6.95 -5.12 -20.30
N GLY A 288 -7.24 -6.43 -20.21
CA GLY A 288 -8.47 -7.00 -20.76
C GLY A 288 -9.74 -6.53 -20.04
N LEU A 289 -9.72 -6.46 -18.69
CA LEU A 289 -10.84 -5.91 -17.92
C LEU A 289 -11.07 -4.43 -18.22
N ARG A 290 -10.00 -3.63 -18.32
CA ARG A 290 -10.12 -2.21 -18.67
C ARG A 290 -10.75 -2.02 -20.05
N ALA A 291 -10.26 -2.75 -21.04
CA ALA A 291 -10.81 -2.70 -22.41
C ALA A 291 -12.30 -3.08 -22.46
N ARG A 292 -12.72 -4.08 -21.66
CA ARG A 292 -14.14 -4.46 -21.54
C ARG A 292 -14.98 -3.35 -20.91
N VAL A 293 -14.49 -2.73 -19.81
CA VAL A 293 -15.17 -1.60 -19.16
C VAL A 293 -15.30 -0.42 -20.13
N ASP A 294 -14.23 -0.08 -20.86
CA ASP A 294 -14.25 1.01 -21.83
C ASP A 294 -15.20 0.73 -22.99
N ALA A 295 -15.25 -0.51 -23.49
CA ALA A 295 -16.20 -0.93 -24.51
C ALA A 295 -17.66 -0.84 -24.04
N ILE A 296 -17.94 -1.25 -22.81
CA ILE A 296 -19.27 -1.14 -22.20
C ILE A 296 -19.64 0.34 -22.01
N ALA A 297 -18.73 1.16 -21.48
CA ALA A 297 -18.95 2.59 -21.29
C ALA A 297 -19.23 3.30 -22.62
N LYS A 298 -18.51 2.95 -23.70
CA LYS A 298 -18.76 3.49 -25.04
C LYS A 298 -20.13 3.11 -25.56
N ARG A 299 -20.56 1.85 -25.38
CA ARG A 299 -21.91 1.39 -25.77
C ARG A 299 -23.00 2.08 -24.95
N ALA A 300 -22.80 2.21 -23.64
CA ALA A 300 -23.75 2.83 -22.73
C ALA A 300 -23.99 4.32 -23.07
N LYS A 301 -22.95 5.07 -23.46
CA LYS A 301 -23.07 6.46 -23.92
C LYS A 301 -23.94 6.65 -25.16
N ALA A 302 -24.07 5.61 -26.00
CA ALA A 302 -24.90 5.65 -27.21
C ALA A 302 -26.39 5.34 -26.92
N LEU A 303 -26.73 4.94 -25.69
CA LEU A 303 -28.11 4.64 -25.29
C LEU A 303 -28.75 5.86 -24.62
N ALA A 304 -30.05 6.05 -24.85
CA ALA A 304 -30.82 7.02 -24.08
C ALA A 304 -30.89 6.57 -22.59
N PRO A 305 -30.75 7.51 -21.62
CA PRO A 305 -30.82 7.18 -20.21
C PRO A 305 -32.20 6.61 -19.87
N LYS A 306 -32.21 5.47 -19.18
CA LYS A 306 -33.43 4.87 -18.63
C LYS A 306 -33.54 5.18 -17.15
N ARG A 307 -34.77 5.36 -16.66
CA ARG A 307 -35.03 5.38 -15.22
C ARG A 307 -34.83 3.97 -14.69
N VAL A 308 -33.95 3.84 -13.70
CA VAL A 308 -33.62 2.56 -13.05
C VAL A 308 -33.93 2.72 -11.57
N LEU A 309 -34.62 1.74 -11.01
CA LEU A 309 -34.83 1.59 -9.58
C LEU A 309 -34.03 0.37 -9.15
N THR A 310 -33.14 0.55 -8.16
CA THR A 310 -32.45 -0.54 -7.48
C THR A 310 -33.09 -0.67 -6.11
N VAL A 311 -33.65 -1.84 -5.82
CA VAL A 311 -34.25 -2.15 -4.51
C VAL A 311 -33.48 -3.33 -3.93
N GLU A 312 -32.82 -3.09 -2.80
CA GLU A 312 -32.36 -4.12 -1.87
C GLU A 312 -33.45 -4.20 -0.79
N TRP A 313 -34.22 -5.28 -0.76
CA TRP A 313 -35.29 -5.47 0.23
C TRP A 313 -35.28 -6.91 0.73
N SER A 314 -34.80 -7.07 1.96
CA SER A 314 -34.62 -8.36 2.62
C SER A 314 -35.93 -9.00 3.11
N ASP A 315 -36.98 -8.21 3.38
CA ASP A 315 -38.26 -8.69 3.93
C ASP A 315 -39.44 -7.75 3.55
N PRO A 316 -40.01 -7.88 2.33
CA PRO A 316 -41.21 -7.16 1.94
C PRO A 316 -42.49 -7.72 2.58
N PRO A 317 -43.51 -6.87 2.82
CA PRO A 317 -44.79 -7.26 3.42
C PRO A 317 -45.59 -8.24 2.57
#